data_AF-A0A9D1DGP9-F1
#
_entry.id   AF-A0A9D1DGP9-F1
#
_cell.length_a   1.000
_cell.length_b   1.000
_cell.length_c   1.000
_cell.angle_alpha   90.00
_cell.angle_beta   90.00
_cell.angle_gamma   90.00
#
_symmetry.space_group_name_H-M   'P 1'
#
loop_
_entity.id
_entity.type
_entity.pdbx_description
1 polymer ?
#
loop_
_entity_poly.entity_id
_entity_poly.type
_entity_poly.pdbx_seq_one_letter_code
_entity_poly.pdbx_strand_id
1 'polypeptide(L)'
;MKLSKCSYAYRALLELGKEPCSFQTAHAMMKLKRKLQEEAEYLAEQEMKLAQKYAVLDDQGKIIWTGENRFQLRPGQAEIYRAEVEELVNIDVSITPEEAAAPPERITMEQLEALEGLLIFKEV
;
A
#
# COMPACT_ATOMS: atom_id res chain seq x y z
N MET A 1 -9.86 8.46 -2.01
CA MET A 1 -9.52 7.48 -0.95
C MET A 1 -8.22 7.92 -0.29
N LYS A 2 -7.84 7.33 0.85
CA LYS A 2 -6.58 7.66 1.53
C LYS A 2 -5.38 6.97 0.88
N LEU A 3 -4.21 7.62 0.88
CA LEU A 3 -2.97 7.10 0.31
C LEU A 3 -2.59 5.72 0.89
N SER A 4 -2.75 5.55 2.20
CA SER A 4 -2.59 4.24 2.87
C SER A 4 -3.45 3.14 2.26
N LYS A 5 -4.73 3.44 1.99
CA LYS A 5 -5.63 2.48 1.35
C LYS A 5 -5.15 2.12 -0.07
N CYS A 6 -4.53 3.03 -0.82
CA CYS A 6 -3.94 2.71 -2.13
C CYS A 6 -2.81 1.70 -2.01
N SER A 7 -1.91 1.89 -1.03
CA SER A 7 -0.82 0.96 -0.77
C SER A 7 -1.33 -0.43 -0.37
N TYR A 8 -2.36 -0.51 0.47
CA TYR A 8 -2.99 -1.78 0.84
C TYR A 8 -3.64 -2.48 -0.37
N ALA A 9 -4.38 -1.73 -1.18
CA ALA A 9 -4.99 -2.24 -2.42
C ALA A 9 -3.91 -2.75 -3.40
N TYR A 10 -2.82 -2.00 -3.57
CA TYR A 10 -1.71 -2.38 -4.43
C TYR A 10 -1.07 -3.70 -3.96
N ARG A 11 -0.79 -3.81 -2.65
CA ARG A 11 -0.24 -5.03 -2.06
C ARG A 11 -1.19 -6.21 -2.21
N ALA A 12 -2.49 -6.02 -1.98
CA ALA A 12 -3.50 -7.05 -2.18
C ALA A 12 -3.49 -7.58 -3.63
N LEU A 13 -3.34 -6.70 -4.63
CA LEU A 13 -3.22 -7.12 -6.04
C LEU A 13 -1.92 -7.86 -6.35
N LEU A 14 -0.81 -7.53 -5.68
CA LEU A 14 0.45 -8.28 -5.83
C LEU A 14 0.32 -9.71 -5.30
N GLU A 15 -0.39 -9.88 -4.20
CA GLU A 15 -0.62 -11.19 -3.58
C GLU A 15 -1.65 -11.99 -4.39
N LEU A 16 -2.80 -11.40 -4.71
CA LEU A 16 -3.85 -12.02 -5.52
C LEU A 16 -3.41 -12.34 -6.94
N GLY A 17 -2.47 -11.59 -7.52
CA GLY A 17 -1.92 -11.86 -8.84
C GLY A 17 -1.19 -13.22 -8.94
N LYS A 18 -0.99 -13.92 -7.82
CA LYS A 18 -0.46 -15.29 -7.77
C LYS A 18 -1.53 -16.37 -7.89
N GLU A 19 -2.81 -16.02 -7.69
CA GLU A 19 -3.93 -16.94 -7.75
C GLU A 19 -4.48 -17.08 -9.18
N PRO A 20 -4.82 -18.29 -9.65
CA PRO A 20 -5.45 -18.49 -10.95
C PRO A 20 -6.80 -17.76 -11.07
N CYS A 21 -7.03 -17.10 -12.20
CA CYS A 21 -8.32 -16.48 -12.52
C CYS A 21 -8.51 -16.37 -14.05
N SER A 22 -9.71 -15.94 -14.46
CA SER A 22 -9.99 -15.68 -15.87
C SER A 22 -9.10 -14.57 -16.43
N PHE A 23 -8.83 -14.60 -17.75
CA PHE A 23 -8.09 -13.52 -18.41
C PHE A 23 -8.71 -12.14 -18.16
N GLN A 24 -10.05 -12.05 -18.19
CA GLN A 24 -10.77 -10.79 -17.97
C GLN A 24 -10.52 -10.23 -16.57
N THR A 25 -10.56 -11.09 -15.54
CA THR A 25 -10.23 -10.75 -14.15
C THR A 25 -8.76 -10.32 -14.03
N ALA A 26 -7.83 -11.11 -14.56
CA ALA A 26 -6.40 -10.80 -14.51
C ALA A 26 -6.08 -9.46 -15.19
N HIS A 27 -6.71 -9.18 -16.33
CA HIS A 27 -6.54 -7.93 -17.07
C HIS A 27 -7.07 -6.72 -16.28
N ALA A 28 -8.23 -6.85 -15.62
CA ALA A 28 -8.77 -5.82 -14.75
C ALA A 28 -7.86 -5.55 -13.55
N MET A 29 -7.40 -6.60 -12.86
CA MET A 29 -6.46 -6.50 -11.75
C MET A 29 -5.14 -5.83 -12.17
N MET A 30 -4.61 -6.18 -13.34
CA MET A 30 -3.39 -5.59 -13.87
C MET A 30 -3.55 -4.09 -14.17
N LYS A 31 -4.67 -3.67 -14.78
CA LYS A 31 -4.98 -2.25 -15.00
C LYS A 31 -5.08 -1.49 -13.69
N LEU A 32 -5.82 -2.03 -12.72
CA LEU A 32 -5.96 -1.39 -11.40
C LEU A 32 -4.60 -1.30 -10.68
N LYS A 33 -3.80 -2.37 -10.71
CA LYS A 33 -2.45 -2.39 -10.13
C LYS A 33 -1.58 -1.27 -10.71
N ARG A 34 -1.62 -1.04 -12.03
CA ARG A 34 -0.87 0.05 -12.67
C ARG A 34 -1.32 1.43 -12.22
N LYS A 35 -2.62 1.64 -12.00
CA LYS A 35 -3.15 2.92 -11.48
C LYS A 35 -2.68 3.18 -10.04
N LEU A 36 -2.55 2.13 -9.24
CA LEU A 36 -2.16 2.21 -7.82
C LEU A 36 -0.64 2.29 -7.62
N GLN A 37 0.15 1.90 -8.61
CA GLN A 37 1.60 1.73 -8.47
C GLN A 37 2.31 3.03 -8.08
N GLU A 38 2.04 4.12 -8.78
CA GLU A 38 2.71 5.41 -8.53
C GLU A 38 2.42 5.92 -7.11
N GLU A 39 1.18 5.79 -6.64
CA GLU A 39 0.80 6.18 -5.27
C GLU A 39 1.43 5.30 -4.20
N ALA A 40 1.52 3.99 -4.45
CA ALA A 40 2.18 3.06 -3.53
C ALA A 40 3.70 3.31 -3.45
N GLU A 41 4.34 3.58 -4.59
CA GLU A 41 5.75 3.94 -4.67
C GLU A 41 6.02 5.28 -3.98
N TYR A 42 5.16 6.28 -4.22
CA TYR A 42 5.23 7.57 -3.54
C TYR A 42 5.16 7.41 -2.01
N LEU A 43 4.20 6.64 -1.49
CA LEU A 43 4.10 6.38 -0.06
C LEU A 43 5.39 5.74 0.49
N ALA A 44 5.89 4.69 -0.17
CA ALA A 44 7.10 4.00 0.26
C ALA A 44 8.33 4.94 0.28
N GLU A 45 8.46 5.82 -0.71
CA GLU A 45 9.51 6.84 -0.73
C GLU A 45 9.39 7.85 0.42
N GLN A 46 8.18 8.32 0.72
CA GLN A 46 7.97 9.26 1.83
C GLN A 46 8.19 8.58 3.19
N GLU A 47 7.74 7.35 3.38
CA GLU A 47 8.00 6.56 4.58
C GLU A 47 9.51 6.38 4.81
N MET A 48 10.27 6.11 3.75
CA MET A 48 11.72 6.01 3.83
C MET A 48 12.38 7.34 4.18
N LYS A 49 11.89 8.48 3.67
CA LYS A 49 12.36 9.82 4.06
C LYS A 49 12.08 10.12 5.53
N LEU A 50 10.88 9.78 6.01
CA LEU A 50 10.54 9.92 7.43
C LEU A 50 11.44 9.02 8.29
N ALA A 51 11.69 7.78 7.87
CA ALA A 51 12.61 6.90 8.56
C ALA A 51 14.03 7.50 8.62
N GLN A 52 14.56 8.03 7.51
CA GLN A 52 15.88 8.70 7.51
C GLN A 52 15.93 9.93 8.44
N LYS A 53 14.85 10.71 8.47
CA LYS A 53 14.73 11.91 9.29
C LYS A 53 14.69 11.59 10.79
N TYR A 54 13.96 10.55 11.19
CA TYR A 54 13.62 10.30 12.59
C TYR A 54 14.30 9.08 13.22
N ALA A 55 14.89 8.19 12.44
CA ALA A 55 15.57 7.02 12.98
C ALA A 55 16.88 7.39 13.67
N VAL A 56 17.25 6.56 14.65
CA VAL A 56 18.64 6.44 15.10
C VAL A 56 19.47 5.90 13.93
N LEU A 57 20.59 6.55 13.67
CA LEU A 57 21.53 6.18 12.60
C LEU A 57 22.76 5.52 13.20
N ASP A 58 23.39 4.64 12.42
CA ASP A 58 24.71 4.08 12.72
C ASP A 58 25.83 5.11 12.45
N ASP A 59 27.07 4.69 12.66
CA ASP A 59 28.28 5.49 12.44
C ASP A 59 28.51 5.86 10.95
N GLN A 60 27.84 5.18 10.02
CA GLN A 60 27.86 5.45 8.59
C GLN A 60 26.67 6.32 8.13
N GLY A 61 25.81 6.76 9.05
CA GLY A 61 24.61 7.54 8.75
C GLY A 61 23.46 6.72 8.15
N LYS A 62 23.46 5.39 8.31
CA LYS A 62 22.36 4.52 7.86
C LYS A 62 21.40 4.23 9.00
N ILE A 63 20.14 3.96 8.66
CA ILE A 63 19.09 3.61 9.63
C ILE A 63 19.43 2.30 10.34
N ILE A 64 19.33 2.30 11.67
CA ILE A 64 19.37 1.07 12.47
C ILE A 64 17.98 0.43 12.48
N TRP A 65 17.81 -0.62 11.68
CA TRP A 65 16.57 -1.40 11.61
C TRP A 65 16.51 -2.42 12.75
N THR A 66 15.36 -2.50 13.41
CA THR A 66 15.06 -3.43 14.53
C THR A 66 14.12 -4.57 14.09
N GLY A 67 13.74 -4.60 12.82
CA GLY A 67 12.94 -5.64 12.17
C GLY A 67 12.48 -5.19 10.79
N GLU A 68 11.63 -6.00 10.15
CA GLU A 68 11.02 -5.64 8.88
C GLU A 68 10.23 -4.32 9.02
N ASN A 69 10.67 -3.29 8.30
CA ASN A 69 10.12 -1.93 8.34
C ASN A 69 9.99 -1.31 9.75
N ARG A 70 10.82 -1.73 10.71
CA ARG A 70 10.84 -1.17 12.07
C ARG A 70 12.21 -0.62 12.40
N PHE A 71 12.25 0.55 13.01
CA PHE A 71 13.48 1.22 13.43
C PHE A 71 13.27 1.92 14.78
N GLN A 72 14.36 2.25 15.45
CA GLN A 72 14.31 3.02 16.70
C GLN A 72 14.26 4.52 16.38
N LEU A 73 13.30 5.24 16.97
CA LEU A 73 13.20 6.69 16.85
C LEU A 73 14.26 7.40 17.70
N ARG A 74 14.74 8.55 17.22
CA ARG A 74 15.56 9.47 18.02
C ARG A 74 14.76 9.94 19.26
N PRO A 75 15.41 10.09 20.42
CA PRO A 75 14.73 10.52 21.65
C PRO A 75 13.93 11.81 21.46
N GLY A 76 12.71 11.85 21.97
CA GLY A 76 11.83 13.04 21.93
C GLY A 76 11.13 13.31 20.60
N GLN A 77 11.31 12.48 19.56
CA GLN A 77 10.71 12.70 18.24
C GLN A 77 9.38 11.99 18.00
N ALA A 78 8.91 11.18 18.95
CA ALA A 78 7.79 10.24 18.72
C ALA A 78 6.46 10.90 18.35
N GLU A 79 6.10 12.03 18.96
CA GLU A 79 4.85 12.74 18.62
C GLU A 79 4.92 13.38 17.24
N ILE A 80 6.05 14.02 16.90
CA ILE A 80 6.25 14.69 15.61
C ILE A 80 6.24 13.65 14.48
N TYR A 81 6.95 12.54 14.66
CA TYR A 81 6.94 11.43 13.70
C TYR A 81 5.52 10.90 13.48
N ARG A 82 4.75 10.69 14.55
CA ARG A 82 3.36 10.21 14.44
C ARG A 82 2.46 11.18 13.68
N ALA A 83 2.58 12.48 13.94
CA ALA A 83 1.83 13.50 13.22
C ALA A 83 2.17 13.52 11.72
N GLU A 84 3.46 13.48 11.35
CA GLU A 84 3.88 13.48 9.94
C GLU A 84 3.46 12.18 9.21
N VAL A 85 3.51 11.04 9.90
CA VAL A 85 2.98 9.78 9.35
C VAL A 85 1.47 9.89 9.16
N GLU A 86 0.73 10.41 10.14
CA GLU A 86 -0.73 10.58 10.06
C GLU A 86 -1.13 11.49 8.90
N GLU A 87 -0.43 12.61 8.71
CA GLU A 87 -0.65 13.49 7.56
C GLU A 87 -0.39 12.77 6.23
N LEU A 88 0.75 12.07 6.12
CA LEU A 88 1.14 11.34 4.91
C LEU A 88 0.10 10.27 4.54
N VAL A 89 -0.28 9.41 5.49
CA VAL A 89 -1.19 8.29 5.19
C VAL A 89 -2.63 8.73 4.88
N ASN A 90 -3.00 9.97 5.27
CA ASN A 90 -4.31 10.57 5.08
C ASN A 90 -4.41 11.50 3.85
N ILE A 91 -3.35 11.62 3.05
CA ILE A 91 -3.42 12.29 1.74
C ILE A 91 -4.54 11.68 0.91
N ASP A 92 -5.38 12.53 0.34
CA ASP A 92 -6.48 12.10 -0.53
C ASP A 92 -5.97 11.90 -1.96
N VAL A 93 -6.28 10.73 -2.51
CA VAL A 93 -5.93 10.31 -3.87
C VAL A 93 -7.18 9.81 -4.60
N SER A 94 -7.21 10.01 -5.92
CA SER A 94 -8.34 9.63 -6.76
C SER A 94 -7.93 8.50 -7.70
N ILE A 95 -8.50 7.31 -7.48
CA ILE A 95 -8.27 6.13 -8.31
C ILE A 95 -9.59 5.74 -8.96
N THR A 96 -9.60 5.66 -10.28
CA THR A 96 -10.75 5.16 -11.02
C THR A 96 -10.84 3.64 -10.85
N PRO A 97 -11.99 3.09 -10.40
CA PRO A 97 -12.18 1.65 -10.25
C PRO A 97 -12.05 0.88 -11.57
N GLU A 98 -11.91 -0.44 -11.47
CA GLU A 98 -11.94 -1.38 -12.58
C GLU A 98 -13.02 -2.45 -12.36
N GLU A 99 -13.65 -2.87 -13.44
CA GLU A 99 -14.62 -3.97 -13.42
C GLU A 99 -13.92 -5.29 -13.75
N ALA A 100 -14.20 -6.33 -12.94
CA ALA A 100 -13.74 -7.70 -13.14
C ALA A 100 -14.94 -8.62 -13.39
N ALA A 101 -14.71 -9.71 -14.12
CA ALA A 101 -15.75 -10.67 -14.47
C ALA A 101 -16.19 -11.52 -13.27
N ALA A 102 -15.23 -12.14 -12.58
CA ALA A 102 -15.44 -12.93 -11.36
C ALA A 102 -14.20 -12.82 -10.46
N PRO A 103 -14.33 -13.07 -9.15
CA PRO A 103 -13.18 -13.13 -8.25
C PRO A 103 -12.27 -14.33 -8.58
N PRO A 104 -10.98 -14.28 -8.19
CA PRO A 104 -10.13 -15.47 -8.15
C PRO A 104 -10.73 -16.58 -7.27
N GLU A 105 -10.29 -17.82 -7.45
CA GLU A 105 -10.80 -18.97 -6.67
C GLU A 105 -10.59 -18.82 -5.15
N ARG A 106 -9.52 -18.11 -4.77
CA ARG A 106 -9.17 -17.83 -3.38
C ARG A 106 -8.89 -16.34 -3.24
N ILE A 107 -9.53 -15.76 -2.24
CA ILE A 107 -9.34 -14.38 -1.83
C ILE A 107 -9.58 -14.31 -0.32
N THR A 108 -8.73 -13.59 0.41
CA THR A 108 -8.92 -13.40 1.85
C THR A 108 -9.88 -12.24 2.13
N MET A 109 -10.41 -12.15 3.35
CA MET A 109 -11.25 -11.02 3.76
C MET A 109 -10.47 -9.70 3.70
N GLU A 110 -9.21 -9.69 4.14
CA GLU A 110 -8.36 -8.50 4.11
C GLU A 110 -8.11 -8.01 2.68
N GLN A 111 -7.96 -8.95 1.73
CA GLN A 111 -7.81 -8.61 0.32
C GLN A 111 -9.10 -8.03 -0.29
N LEU A 112 -10.27 -8.55 0.10
CA LEU A 112 -11.56 -7.98 -0.30
C LEU A 112 -11.74 -6.56 0.25
N GLU A 113 -11.47 -6.35 1.54
CA GLU A 113 -11.56 -5.03 2.17
C GLU A 113 -10.58 -4.02 1.54
N ALA A 114 -9.35 -4.46 1.23
CA ALA A 114 -8.36 -3.61 0.58
C ALA A 114 -8.77 -3.19 -0.84
N LEU A 115 -9.58 -3.99 -1.53
CA LEU A 115 -10.03 -3.73 -2.90
C LEU A 115 -11.44 -3.16 -2.99
N GLU A 116 -12.11 -2.94 -1.85
CA GLU A 116 -13.47 -2.45 -1.78
C GLU A 116 -13.61 -1.12 -2.53
N GLY A 117 -14.58 -1.07 -3.45
CA GLY A 117 -14.83 0.10 -4.29
C GLY A 117 -13.79 0.37 -5.38
N LEU A 118 -12.74 -0.46 -5.50
CA LEU A 118 -11.69 -0.34 -6.51
C LEU A 118 -11.75 -1.43 -7.57
N LEU A 119 -11.97 -2.68 -7.17
CA LEU A 119 -12.14 -3.81 -8.07
C LEU A 119 -13.56 -4.35 -7.91
N ILE A 120 -14.41 -4.07 -8.88
CA ILE A 120 -15.84 -4.39 -8.82
C ILE A 120 -16.06 -5.69 -9.58
N PHE A 121 -16.38 -6.77 -8.85
CA PHE A 121 -16.78 -8.03 -9.47
C PHE A 121 -18.23 -7.92 -9.93
N LYS A 122 -18.51 -8.32 -11.17
CA LYS A 122 -19.88 -8.45 -11.64
C LYS A 122 -20.53 -9.63 -10.92
N GLU A 123 -21.61 -9.37 -10.19
CA GLU A 123 -22.50 -10.45 -9.77
C GLU A 123 -23.15 -11.03 -11.03
N VAL A 124 -22.88 -12.30 -11.30
CA VAL A 124 -23.46 -13.07 -12.41
C VAL A 124 -24.62 -13.89 -11.89
#